data_AF-A0A6J8BXV0-F1
#
_entry.id   AF-A0A6J8BXV0-F1
#
_cell.length_a   1.000
_cell.length_b   1.000
_cell.length_c   1.000
_cell.angle_alpha   90.00
_cell.angle_beta   90.00
_cell.angle_gamma   90.00
#
_symmetry.space_group_name_H-M   'P 1'
#
loop_
_entity.id
_entity.type
_entity.pdbx_description
1 polymer ?
#
loop_
_entity_poly.entity_id
_entity_poly.type
_entity_poly.pdbx_seq_one_letter_code
_entity_poly.pdbx_strand_id
1 'polypeptide(L)'
;MKTLTMVVLIWVQNYLPSISSAIGGYTPQRYIWRICIALHCSPRFFITAGYYTFNTQFHVGTRNNLYKFLAGLCAILNSIEILALVVLTNISSIENFNVHENSFITFMVTSEFYMLFSCIVFKWGHTSNGRQMTPKEKKSFHYKIALFLFNISCFLTAIYLYFRHNSYCEAGVYSLFSACEYLVVFTNIAFHATTIIDFEGTVNTIAPSQLVEDKISKRYH
;
A
#
# COMPACT_ATOMS: atom_id res chain seq x y z
N MET A 1 -36.06 -17.40 -8.51
CA MET A 1 -34.83 -17.95 -7.90
C MET A 1 -33.91 -16.88 -7.33
N LYS A 2 -33.59 -15.78 -8.05
CA LYS A 2 -32.78 -14.64 -7.53
C LYS A 2 -33.34 -13.97 -6.26
N THR A 3 -34.66 -13.87 -6.16
CA THR A 3 -35.34 -13.23 -5.00
C THR A 3 -35.23 -14.07 -3.72
N LEU A 4 -35.18 -15.40 -3.82
CA LEU A 4 -35.05 -16.28 -2.66
C LEU A 4 -33.61 -16.27 -2.12
N THR A 5 -32.61 -16.26 -3.00
CA THR A 5 -31.19 -16.14 -2.64
C THR A 5 -30.90 -14.81 -1.94
N MET A 6 -31.53 -13.72 -2.40
CA MET A 6 -31.40 -12.40 -1.78
C MET A 6 -32.05 -12.33 -0.39
N VAL A 7 -33.18 -13.02 -0.17
CA VAL A 7 -33.80 -13.13 1.17
C VAL A 7 -32.91 -13.92 2.13
N VAL A 8 -32.30 -15.03 1.69
CA VAL A 8 -31.38 -15.83 2.54
C VAL A 8 -30.18 -15.02 3.02
N LEU A 9 -29.62 -14.14 2.18
CA LEU A 9 -28.49 -13.28 2.56
C LEU A 9 -28.84 -12.27 3.68
N ILE A 10 -30.10 -11.87 3.82
CA ILE A 10 -30.56 -10.92 4.87
C ILE A 10 -30.59 -11.57 6.27
N TRP A 11 -30.64 -12.91 6.36
CA TRP A 11 -30.78 -13.63 7.63
C TRP A 11 -29.48 -14.30 8.13
N VAL A 12 -28.38 -14.19 7.40
CA VAL A 12 -27.07 -14.70 7.83
C VAL A 12 -26.44 -13.72 8.80
N GLN A 13 -26.35 -14.11 10.08
CA GLN A 13 -25.80 -13.27 11.14
C GLN A 13 -24.35 -12.87 10.85
N ASN A 14 -24.09 -11.55 10.82
CA ASN A 14 -22.77 -10.96 10.65
C ASN A 14 -22.59 -9.81 11.64
N TYR A 15 -21.41 -9.72 12.24
CA TYR A 15 -21.10 -8.84 13.37
C TYR A 15 -20.23 -7.65 12.96
N LEU A 16 -19.43 -7.80 11.89
CA LEU A 16 -18.53 -6.76 11.40
C LEU A 16 -18.89 -6.40 9.95
N PRO A 17 -19.27 -5.15 9.67
CA PRO A 17 -19.49 -4.68 8.31
C PRO A 17 -18.16 -4.48 7.57
N SER A 18 -18.14 -4.78 6.28
CA SER A 18 -17.04 -4.39 5.38
C SER A 18 -16.88 -2.89 5.32
N ILE A 19 -15.69 -2.39 4.98
CA ILE A 19 -15.41 -0.94 4.88
C ILE A 19 -16.41 -0.29 3.94
N SER A 20 -16.61 -0.87 2.76
CA SER A 20 -17.56 -0.34 1.76
C SER A 20 -18.99 -0.24 2.28
N SER A 21 -19.46 -1.21 3.07
CA SER A 21 -20.79 -1.14 3.68
C SER A 21 -20.85 -0.13 4.84
N ALA A 22 -19.77 -0.01 5.61
CA ALA A 22 -19.66 0.95 6.71
C ALA A 22 -19.66 2.40 6.21
N ILE A 23 -18.99 2.71 5.09
CA ILE A 23 -18.85 4.10 4.61
C ILE A 23 -19.92 4.51 3.58
N GLY A 24 -20.62 3.56 2.97
CA GLY A 24 -21.46 3.80 1.79
C GLY A 24 -22.86 4.33 2.08
N GLY A 25 -23.42 4.07 3.26
CA GLY A 25 -24.87 4.20 3.51
C GLY A 25 -25.33 5.43 4.29
N TYR A 26 -24.51 6.01 5.16
CA TYR A 26 -24.99 6.99 6.15
C TYR A 26 -24.16 8.29 6.18
N THR A 27 -24.84 9.40 6.48
CA THR A 27 -24.24 10.69 6.82
C THR A 27 -24.28 10.88 8.33
N PRO A 28 -23.27 11.51 8.97
CA PRO A 28 -22.15 12.26 8.38
C PRO A 28 -20.90 11.43 8.04
N GLN A 29 -20.84 10.15 8.44
CA GLN A 29 -19.63 9.31 8.34
C GLN A 29 -19.04 9.23 6.92
N ARG A 30 -19.87 9.20 5.87
CA ARG A 30 -19.42 9.23 4.47
C ARG A 30 -18.55 10.46 4.14
N TYR A 31 -18.92 11.64 4.64
CA TYR A 31 -18.17 12.87 4.39
C TYR A 31 -16.87 12.93 5.18
N ILE A 32 -16.92 12.51 6.45
CA ILE A 32 -15.73 12.40 7.29
C ILE A 32 -14.70 11.47 6.63
N TRP A 33 -15.15 10.29 6.17
CA TRP A 33 -14.30 9.34 5.45
C TRP A 33 -13.66 9.94 4.20
N ARG A 34 -14.45 10.61 3.35
CA ARG A 34 -13.95 11.28 2.13
C ARG A 34 -12.89 12.33 2.42
N ILE A 35 -13.09 13.15 3.44
CA ILE A 35 -12.12 14.18 3.85
C ILE A 35 -10.83 13.51 4.33
N CYS A 36 -10.92 12.48 5.17
CA CYS A 36 -9.75 11.73 5.65
C CYS A 36 -8.96 11.12 4.48
N ILE A 37 -9.64 10.49 3.51
CA ILE A 37 -8.98 9.91 2.34
C ILE A 37 -8.34 11.00 1.48
N ALA A 38 -9.02 12.13 1.25
CA ALA A 38 -8.45 13.23 0.48
C ALA A 38 -7.16 13.80 1.14
N LEU A 39 -7.20 14.00 2.46
CA LEU A 39 -6.05 14.46 3.24
C LEU A 39 -4.91 13.43 3.25
N HIS A 40 -5.21 12.14 3.22
CA HIS A 40 -4.21 11.08 3.19
C HIS A 40 -3.61 10.87 1.79
N CYS A 41 -4.41 10.96 0.74
CA CYS A 41 -3.98 10.73 -0.64
C CYS A 41 -3.09 11.86 -1.19
N SER A 42 -3.34 13.12 -0.83
CA SER A 42 -2.56 14.25 -1.35
C SER A 42 -1.06 14.16 -1.02
N PRO A 43 -0.63 13.94 0.24
CA PRO A 43 0.78 13.72 0.58
C PRO A 43 1.41 12.52 -0.14
N ARG A 44 0.63 11.46 -0.37
CA ARG A 44 1.14 10.22 -1.00
C ARG A 44 1.61 10.42 -2.44
N PHE A 45 1.01 11.34 -3.20
CA PHE A 45 1.52 11.69 -4.53
C PHE A 45 2.91 12.34 -4.46
N PHE A 46 3.13 13.26 -3.52
CA PHE A 46 4.44 13.87 -3.31
C PHE A 46 5.49 12.86 -2.83
N ILE A 47 5.11 11.98 -1.90
CA ILE A 47 5.98 10.90 -1.42
C ILE A 47 6.36 9.97 -2.58
N THR A 48 5.43 9.65 -3.48
CA THR A 48 5.70 8.82 -4.67
C THR A 48 6.77 9.43 -5.56
N ALA A 49 6.64 10.73 -5.87
CA ALA A 49 7.63 11.45 -6.66
C ALA A 49 9.00 11.49 -5.96
N GLY A 50 9.03 11.84 -4.67
CA GLY A 50 10.25 11.87 -3.88
C GLY A 50 10.95 10.51 -3.78
N TYR A 51 10.17 9.44 -3.61
CA TYR A 51 10.70 8.07 -3.52
C TYR A 51 11.23 7.57 -4.87
N TYR A 52 10.59 7.95 -5.98
CA TYR A 52 11.15 7.69 -7.32
C TYR A 52 12.50 8.37 -7.50
N THR A 53 12.58 9.67 -7.22
CA THR A 53 13.85 10.42 -7.30
C THR A 53 14.92 9.80 -6.42
N PHE A 54 14.59 9.50 -5.16
CA PHE A 54 15.49 8.84 -4.21
C PHE A 54 16.03 7.51 -4.75
N ASN A 55 15.18 6.62 -5.25
CA ASN A 55 15.63 5.35 -5.81
C ASN A 55 16.53 5.55 -7.03
N THR A 56 16.21 6.50 -7.92
CA THR A 56 17.03 6.73 -9.13
C THR A 56 18.44 7.30 -8.86
N GLN A 57 18.75 7.71 -7.62
CA GLN A 57 20.11 8.09 -7.21
C GLN A 57 21.06 6.88 -7.12
N PHE A 58 20.53 5.67 -6.91
CA PHE A 58 21.35 4.47 -6.84
C PHE A 58 21.71 3.95 -8.24
N HIS A 59 22.97 3.54 -8.42
CA HIS A 59 23.44 2.90 -9.66
C HIS A 59 23.62 1.39 -9.46
N VAL A 60 22.76 0.58 -10.09
CA VAL A 60 22.71 -0.88 -9.90
C VAL A 60 23.47 -1.65 -10.99
N GLY A 61 24.67 -1.17 -11.33
CA GLY A 61 25.59 -1.79 -12.29
C GLY A 61 24.91 -2.28 -13.57
N THR A 62 25.15 -3.53 -13.96
CA THR A 62 24.58 -4.15 -15.17
C THR A 62 23.05 -4.19 -15.19
N ARG A 63 22.38 -4.17 -14.02
CA ARG A 63 20.91 -4.22 -13.90
C ARG A 63 20.26 -2.83 -13.82
N ASN A 64 21.02 -1.75 -14.02
CA ASN A 64 20.55 -0.39 -13.80
C ASN A 64 19.30 0.00 -14.63
N ASN A 65 19.21 -0.45 -15.89
CA ASN A 65 18.04 -0.17 -16.72
C ASN A 65 16.77 -0.84 -16.18
N LEU A 66 16.85 -2.12 -15.80
CA LEU A 66 15.74 -2.83 -15.18
C LEU A 66 15.37 -2.23 -13.82
N TYR A 67 16.36 -1.82 -13.03
CA TYR A 67 16.14 -1.16 -11.75
C TYR A 67 15.36 0.16 -11.91
N LYS A 68 15.77 1.03 -12.83
CA LYS A 68 15.06 2.28 -13.11
C LYS A 68 13.66 2.05 -13.67
N PHE A 69 13.50 1.04 -14.53
CA PHE A 69 12.18 0.62 -15.01
C PHE A 69 11.27 0.19 -13.85
N LEU A 70 11.75 -0.68 -12.96
CA LEU A 70 10.99 -1.14 -11.79
C LEU A 70 10.66 0.02 -10.83
N ALA A 71 11.59 0.95 -10.61
CA ALA A 71 11.32 2.15 -9.81
C ALA A 71 10.23 3.02 -10.44
N GLY A 72 10.24 3.19 -11.77
CA GLY A 72 9.19 3.89 -12.50
C GLY A 72 7.85 3.15 -12.45
N LEU A 73 7.87 1.83 -12.56
CA LEU A 73 6.69 0.98 -12.42
C LEU A 73 6.09 1.10 -11.01
N CYS A 74 6.90 1.13 -9.94
CA CYS A 74 6.42 1.40 -8.59
C CYS A 74 5.70 2.75 -8.49
N ALA A 75 6.25 3.81 -9.12
CA ALA A 75 5.62 5.13 -9.09
C ALA A 75 4.27 5.14 -9.82
N ILE A 76 4.17 4.44 -10.95
CA ILE A 76 2.92 4.28 -11.70
C ILE A 76 1.90 3.47 -10.88
N LEU A 77 2.32 2.33 -10.32
CA LEU A 77 1.44 1.46 -9.52
C LEU A 77 0.89 2.20 -8.30
N ASN A 78 1.73 2.92 -7.54
CA ASN A 78 1.25 3.72 -6.41
C ASN A 78 0.32 4.85 -6.84
N SER A 79 0.57 5.48 -8.00
CA SER A 79 -0.33 6.51 -8.53
C SER A 79 -1.70 5.93 -8.89
N ILE A 80 -1.73 4.76 -9.53
CA ILE A 80 -2.97 4.05 -9.85
C ILE A 80 -3.68 3.60 -8.56
N GLU A 81 -2.94 3.08 -7.58
CA GLU A 81 -3.46 2.69 -6.26
C GLU A 81 -4.19 3.87 -5.59
N ILE A 82 -3.56 5.05 -5.54
CA ILE A 82 -4.13 6.25 -4.94
C ILE A 82 -5.38 6.70 -5.72
N LEU A 83 -5.32 6.73 -7.06
CA LEU A 83 -6.47 7.09 -7.89
C LEU A 83 -7.63 6.12 -7.70
N ALA A 84 -7.36 4.82 -7.68
CA ALA A 84 -8.37 3.79 -7.43
C ALA A 84 -9.01 3.96 -6.04
N LEU A 85 -8.23 4.27 -5.01
CA LEU A 85 -8.74 4.55 -3.66
C LEU A 85 -9.64 5.80 -3.62
N VAL A 86 -9.28 6.85 -4.37
CA VAL A 86 -10.10 8.07 -4.49
C VAL A 86 -11.42 7.75 -5.20
N VAL A 87 -11.39 7.00 -6.31
CA VAL A 87 -12.61 6.60 -7.03
C VAL A 87 -13.49 5.73 -6.15
N LEU A 88 -12.91 4.71 -5.51
CA LEU A 88 -13.59 3.80 -4.57
C LEU A 88 -14.30 4.54 -3.43
N THR A 89 -13.67 5.60 -2.92
CA THR A 89 -14.20 6.43 -1.83
C THR A 89 -15.32 7.38 -2.29
N ASN A 90 -15.27 7.83 -3.54
CA ASN A 90 -16.26 8.77 -4.07
C ASN A 90 -17.49 8.07 -4.64
N ILE A 91 -17.32 6.91 -5.27
CA ILE A 91 -18.41 6.16 -5.90
C ILE A 91 -18.81 5.01 -4.99
N SER A 92 -19.99 5.14 -4.36
CA SER A 92 -20.54 4.11 -3.48
C SER A 92 -20.98 2.88 -4.29
N SER A 93 -20.95 1.70 -3.67
CA SER A 93 -21.47 0.46 -4.24
C SER A 93 -22.97 0.55 -4.56
N ILE A 94 -23.71 1.41 -3.87
CA ILE A 94 -25.13 1.69 -4.12
C ILE A 94 -25.31 2.54 -5.39
N GLU A 95 -24.39 3.47 -5.66
CA GLU A 95 -24.47 4.38 -6.81
C GLU A 95 -24.05 3.68 -8.10
N ASN A 96 -22.93 2.97 -8.06
CA ASN A 96 -22.46 2.18 -9.20
C ASN A 96 -21.59 1.02 -8.70
N PHE A 97 -22.22 -0.15 -8.55
CA PHE A 97 -21.55 -1.36 -8.08
C PHE A 97 -20.34 -1.73 -8.95
N ASN A 98 -20.48 -1.69 -10.27
CA ASN A 98 -19.42 -2.12 -11.19
C ASN A 98 -18.17 -1.22 -11.11
N VAL A 99 -18.34 0.10 -11.03
CA VAL A 99 -17.20 1.01 -10.88
C VAL A 99 -16.57 0.87 -9.50
N HIS A 100 -17.38 0.70 -8.45
CA HIS A 100 -16.91 0.49 -7.09
C HIS A 100 -16.07 -0.80 -6.97
N GLU A 101 -16.60 -1.93 -7.45
CA GLU A 101 -15.92 -3.22 -7.44
C GLU A 101 -14.61 -3.19 -8.25
N ASN A 102 -14.64 -2.63 -9.46
CA ASN A 102 -13.43 -2.51 -10.29
C ASN A 102 -12.38 -1.60 -9.64
N SER A 103 -12.80 -0.53 -8.96
CA SER A 103 -11.88 0.36 -8.23
C SER A 103 -11.28 -0.35 -7.02
N PHE A 104 -12.06 -1.16 -6.30
CA PHE A 104 -11.56 -1.99 -5.21
C PHE A 104 -10.52 -3.00 -5.70
N ILE A 105 -10.83 -3.76 -6.75
CA ILE A 105 -9.89 -4.74 -7.34
C ILE A 105 -8.61 -4.03 -7.81
N THR A 106 -8.75 -2.89 -8.49
CA THR A 106 -7.61 -2.11 -8.96
C THR A 106 -6.73 -1.65 -7.80
N PHE A 107 -7.32 -1.10 -6.73
CA PHE A 107 -6.61 -0.71 -5.51
C PHE A 107 -5.83 -1.88 -4.92
N MET A 108 -6.48 -3.05 -4.73
CA MET A 108 -5.85 -4.22 -4.12
C MET A 108 -4.68 -4.75 -4.97
N VAL A 109 -4.91 -4.98 -6.27
CA VAL A 109 -3.90 -5.56 -7.16
C VAL A 109 -2.70 -4.62 -7.32
N THR A 110 -2.94 -3.33 -7.52
CA THR A 110 -1.84 -2.36 -7.66
C THR A 110 -1.05 -2.18 -6.36
N SER A 111 -1.71 -2.23 -5.20
CA SER A 111 -1.05 -2.22 -3.89
C SER A 111 -0.09 -3.40 -3.72
N GLU A 112 -0.53 -4.62 -4.01
CA GLU A 112 0.30 -5.82 -3.84
C GLU A 112 1.53 -5.79 -4.75
N PHE A 113 1.34 -5.44 -6.03
CA PHE A 113 2.46 -5.31 -6.95
C PHE A 113 3.39 -4.16 -6.56
N TYR A 114 2.85 -3.03 -6.09
CA TYR A 114 3.65 -1.92 -5.58
C TYR A 114 4.52 -2.37 -4.38
N MET A 115 3.96 -3.07 -3.40
CA MET A 115 4.72 -3.54 -2.23
C MET A 115 5.81 -4.53 -2.62
N LEU A 116 5.49 -5.48 -3.50
CA LEU A 116 6.43 -6.47 -4.01
C LEU A 116 7.62 -5.80 -4.72
N PHE A 117 7.33 -4.95 -5.72
CA PHE A 117 8.38 -4.28 -6.48
C PHE A 117 9.15 -3.27 -5.63
N SER A 118 8.50 -2.60 -4.69
CA SER A 118 9.18 -1.72 -3.73
C SER A 118 10.17 -2.47 -2.86
N CYS A 119 9.85 -3.69 -2.41
CA CYS A 119 10.80 -4.54 -1.68
C CYS A 119 12.00 -4.94 -2.55
N ILE A 120 11.75 -5.29 -3.82
CA ILE A 120 12.81 -5.67 -4.78
C ILE A 120 13.72 -4.48 -5.06
N VAL A 121 13.15 -3.32 -5.40
CA VAL A 121 13.88 -2.07 -5.67
C VAL A 121 14.68 -1.66 -4.44
N PHE A 122 14.10 -1.69 -3.25
CA PHE A 122 14.81 -1.37 -2.01
C PHE A 122 16.02 -2.29 -1.80
N LYS A 123 15.83 -3.61 -1.90
CA LYS A 123 16.93 -4.57 -1.75
C LYS A 123 18.03 -4.31 -2.77
N TRP A 124 17.67 -4.17 -4.04
CA TRP A 124 18.66 -3.98 -5.12
C TRP A 124 19.42 -2.66 -5.00
N GLY A 125 18.75 -1.56 -4.64
CA GLY A 125 19.40 -0.27 -4.44
C GLY A 125 20.41 -0.30 -3.29
N HIS A 126 20.03 -0.90 -2.16
CA HIS A 126 20.83 -0.84 -0.93
C HIS A 126 21.87 -1.96 -0.79
N THR A 127 21.88 -3.00 -1.64
CA THR A 127 22.96 -4.02 -1.69
C THR A 127 23.84 -3.93 -2.94
N SER A 128 23.69 -2.88 -3.76
CA SER A 128 24.45 -2.74 -5.01
C SER A 128 25.93 -2.45 -4.75
N ASN A 129 26.81 -2.88 -5.66
CA ASN A 129 28.24 -2.56 -5.68
C ASN A 129 28.98 -2.88 -4.37
N GLY A 130 28.57 -3.95 -3.67
CA GLY A 130 29.18 -4.36 -2.40
C GLY A 130 28.77 -3.51 -1.19
N ARG A 131 27.84 -2.56 -1.34
CA ARG A 131 27.24 -1.81 -0.22
C ARG A 131 26.54 -2.75 0.73
N GLN A 132 26.78 -2.56 2.02
CA GLN A 132 26.05 -3.22 3.09
C GLN A 132 24.99 -2.28 3.64
N MET A 133 23.79 -2.81 3.90
CA MET A 133 22.72 -2.06 4.54
C MET A 133 23.10 -1.64 5.96
N THR A 134 22.85 -0.39 6.30
CA THR A 134 22.93 0.12 7.67
C THR A 134 21.90 -0.58 8.57
N PRO A 135 22.06 -0.55 9.91
CA PRO A 135 21.08 -1.14 10.82
C PRO A 135 19.66 -0.57 10.64
N LYS A 136 19.53 0.73 10.33
CA LYS A 136 18.24 1.37 10.05
C LYS A 136 17.62 0.88 8.75
N GLU A 137 18.40 0.79 7.67
CA GLU A 137 17.94 0.24 6.38
C GLU A 137 17.53 -1.22 6.50
N LYS A 138 18.29 -2.04 7.24
CA LYS A 138 17.90 -3.43 7.55
C LYS A 138 16.58 -3.47 8.30
N LYS A 139 16.40 -2.64 9.32
CA LYS A 139 15.15 -2.55 10.10
C LYS A 139 13.97 -2.18 9.18
N SER A 140 14.12 -1.16 8.34
CA SER A 140 13.08 -0.78 7.37
C SER A 140 12.75 -1.92 6.41
N PHE A 141 13.76 -2.58 5.84
CA PHE A 141 13.58 -3.71 4.94
C PHE A 141 12.82 -4.87 5.59
N HIS A 142 13.13 -5.21 6.85
CA HIS A 142 12.40 -6.26 7.58
C HIS A 142 10.92 -5.87 7.79
N TYR A 143 10.63 -4.61 8.13
CA TYR A 143 9.24 -4.16 8.22
C TYR A 143 8.52 -4.24 6.89
N LYS A 144 9.13 -3.79 5.78
CA LYS A 144 8.53 -3.87 4.45
C LYS A 144 8.17 -5.32 4.09
N ILE A 145 9.11 -6.25 4.28
CA ILE A 145 8.86 -7.67 4.00
C ILE A 145 7.79 -8.26 4.92
N ALA A 146 7.85 -7.99 6.23
CA ALA A 146 6.87 -8.50 7.18
C ALA A 146 5.45 -7.97 6.87
N LEU A 147 5.33 -6.68 6.58
CA LEU A 147 4.06 -6.03 6.22
C LEU A 147 3.53 -6.57 4.90
N PHE A 148 4.38 -6.73 3.88
CA PHE A 148 3.98 -7.32 2.60
C PHE A 148 3.49 -8.76 2.76
N LEU A 149 4.24 -9.62 3.46
CA LEU A 149 3.86 -11.02 3.69
C LEU A 149 2.57 -11.15 4.50
N PHE A 150 2.37 -10.29 5.49
CA PHE A 150 1.12 -10.24 6.24
C PHE A 150 -0.04 -9.76 5.35
N ASN A 151 0.17 -8.70 4.57
CA ASN A 151 -0.86 -8.14 3.69
C ASN A 151 -1.33 -9.17 2.66
N ILE A 152 -0.41 -9.78 1.90
CA ILE A 152 -0.76 -10.78 0.89
C ILE A 152 -1.45 -12.00 1.51
N SER A 153 -1.07 -12.41 2.73
CA SER A 153 -1.73 -13.51 3.45
C SER A 153 -3.17 -13.15 3.84
N CYS A 154 -3.39 -11.94 4.36
CA CYS A 154 -4.74 -11.42 4.65
C CYS A 154 -5.57 -11.28 3.37
N PHE A 155 -4.99 -10.80 2.27
CA PHE A 155 -5.66 -10.66 0.99
C PHE A 155 -6.10 -12.01 0.41
N LEU A 156 -5.21 -12.99 0.37
CA LEU A 156 -5.54 -14.34 -0.09
C LEU A 156 -6.61 -15.00 0.79
N THR A 157 -6.52 -14.79 2.10
CA THR A 157 -7.54 -15.26 3.06
C THR A 157 -8.89 -14.58 2.81
N ALA A 158 -8.91 -13.27 2.54
CA ALA A 158 -10.11 -12.53 2.21
C ALA A 158 -10.77 -13.08 0.92
N ILE A 159 -9.98 -13.33 -0.13
CA ILE A 159 -10.48 -13.95 -1.37
C ILE A 159 -11.17 -15.29 -1.06
N TYR A 160 -10.51 -16.16 -0.30
CA TYR A 160 -11.09 -17.45 0.10
C TYR A 160 -12.40 -17.29 0.87
N LEU A 161 -12.44 -16.41 1.88
CA LEU A 161 -13.62 -16.16 2.70
C LEU A 161 -14.77 -15.55 1.89
N TYR A 162 -14.47 -14.70 0.91
CA TYR A 162 -15.46 -14.13 0.00
C TYR A 162 -16.16 -15.21 -0.83
N PHE A 163 -15.39 -16.08 -1.50
CA PHE A 163 -15.96 -17.18 -2.27
C PHE A 163 -16.71 -18.18 -1.39
N ARG A 164 -16.18 -18.47 -0.19
CA ARG A 164 -16.84 -19.34 0.78
C ARG A 164 -18.18 -18.77 1.24
N HIS A 165 -18.22 -17.49 1.62
CA HIS A 165 -19.46 -16.84 2.04
C HIS A 165 -20.52 -16.88 0.93
N ASN A 166 -20.13 -16.57 -0.31
CA ASN A 166 -21.04 -16.55 -1.45
C ASN A 166 -21.53 -17.96 -1.86
N SER A 167 -20.75 -19.01 -1.57
CA SER A 167 -21.12 -20.39 -1.91
C SER A 167 -21.97 -21.07 -0.83
N TYR A 168 -21.66 -20.82 0.45
CA TYR A 168 -22.22 -21.58 1.58
C TYR A 168 -23.14 -20.75 2.50
N CYS A 169 -23.15 -19.41 2.40
CA CYS A 169 -23.99 -18.52 3.22
C CYS A 169 -23.86 -18.77 4.74
N GLU A 170 -22.66 -19.10 5.22
CA GLU A 170 -22.39 -19.37 6.62
C GLU A 170 -22.33 -18.08 7.46
N ALA A 171 -22.91 -18.13 8.68
CA ALA A 171 -22.89 -17.03 9.63
C ALA A 171 -21.46 -16.69 10.08
N GLY A 172 -21.17 -15.39 10.21
CA GLY A 172 -19.87 -14.88 10.65
C GLY A 172 -18.74 -14.92 9.60
N VAL A 173 -18.86 -15.68 8.51
CA VAL A 173 -17.80 -15.77 7.48
C VAL A 173 -17.58 -14.42 6.78
N TYR A 174 -18.65 -13.67 6.51
CA TYR A 174 -18.50 -12.32 5.94
C TYR A 174 -17.88 -11.33 6.94
N SER A 175 -18.06 -11.56 8.24
CA SER A 175 -17.38 -10.75 9.28
C SER A 175 -15.88 -11.02 9.30
N LEU A 176 -15.45 -12.27 9.11
CA LEU A 176 -14.03 -12.61 8.95
C LEU A 176 -13.44 -12.04 7.67
N PHE A 177 -14.19 -12.08 6.56
CA PHE A 177 -13.80 -11.41 5.31
C PHE A 177 -13.57 -9.90 5.56
N SER A 178 -14.53 -9.26 6.21
CA SER A 178 -14.46 -7.83 6.55
C SER A 178 -13.25 -7.56 7.44
N ALA A 179 -12.96 -8.40 8.44
CA ALA A 179 -11.79 -8.26 9.29
C ALA A 179 -10.48 -8.33 8.48
N CYS A 180 -10.36 -9.24 7.53
CA CYS A 180 -9.22 -9.30 6.63
C CYS A 180 -9.10 -8.04 5.75
N GLU A 181 -10.22 -7.49 5.26
CA GLU A 181 -10.25 -6.23 4.51
C GLU A 181 -9.66 -5.07 5.34
N TYR A 182 -10.08 -4.91 6.60
CA TYR A 182 -9.48 -3.91 7.51
C TYR A 182 -7.98 -4.11 7.71
N LEU A 183 -7.55 -5.36 7.90
CA LEU A 183 -6.12 -5.69 8.09
C LEU A 183 -5.28 -5.37 6.85
N VAL A 184 -5.80 -5.64 5.65
CA VAL A 184 -5.12 -5.27 4.39
C VAL A 184 -4.97 -3.76 4.28
N VAL A 185 -6.02 -2.99 4.54
CA VAL A 185 -5.95 -1.52 4.49
C VAL A 185 -4.97 -0.97 5.53
N PHE A 186 -5.04 -1.47 6.76
CA PHE A 186 -4.13 -1.05 7.84
C PHE A 186 -2.67 -1.33 7.49
N THR A 187 -2.37 -2.53 6.99
CA THR A 187 -0.99 -2.89 6.62
C THR A 187 -0.52 -2.19 5.35
N ASN A 188 -1.41 -1.82 4.43
CA ASN A 188 -1.08 -0.92 3.33
C ASN A 188 -0.61 0.44 3.84
N ILE A 189 -1.37 1.07 4.74
CA ILE A 189 -0.99 2.35 5.36
C ILE A 189 0.36 2.21 6.08
N ALA A 190 0.53 1.15 6.88
CA ALA A 190 1.78 0.89 7.60
C ALA A 190 2.97 0.67 6.63
N PHE A 191 2.75 0.01 5.49
CA PHE A 191 3.79 -0.19 4.48
C PHE A 191 4.24 1.15 3.90
N HIS A 192 3.29 2.02 3.52
CA HIS A 192 3.62 3.37 3.03
C HIS A 192 4.33 4.22 4.10
N ALA A 193 3.97 4.06 5.38
CA ALA A 193 4.63 4.75 6.49
C ALA A 193 6.11 4.35 6.67
N THR A 194 6.55 3.19 6.15
CA THR A 194 7.99 2.81 6.21
C THR A 194 8.90 3.80 5.46
N THR A 195 8.35 4.57 4.51
CA THR A 195 9.10 5.62 3.80
C THR A 195 9.65 6.71 4.73
N ILE A 196 9.01 6.97 5.86
CA ILE A 196 9.50 7.91 6.89
C ILE A 196 10.86 7.43 7.43
N ILE A 197 10.96 6.14 7.72
CA ILE A 197 12.19 5.50 8.21
C ILE A 197 13.28 5.54 7.14
N ASP A 198 12.92 5.35 5.87
CA ASP A 198 13.85 5.37 4.74
C ASP A 198 14.48 6.76 4.54
N PHE A 199 13.66 7.82 4.62
CA PHE A 199 14.15 9.19 4.49
C PHE A 199 14.98 9.64 5.69
N GLU A 200 14.59 9.29 6.91
CA GLU A 200 15.40 9.55 8.11
C GLU A 200 16.76 8.86 8.07
N GLY A 201 16.82 7.64 7.54
CA GLY A 201 18.09 6.93 7.33
C GLY A 201 19.03 7.68 6.36
N THR A 202 18.45 8.29 5.33
CA THR A 202 19.19 8.98 4.26
C THR A 202 19.76 10.32 4.70
N VAL A 203 18.96 11.18 5.35
CA VAL A 203 19.41 12.50 5.84
C VAL A 203 20.61 12.36 6.81
N ASN A 204 20.54 11.36 7.69
CA ASN A 204 21.61 11.08 8.65
C ASN A 204 22.87 10.46 8.02
N THR A 205 22.79 9.97 6.78
CA THR A 205 23.94 9.41 6.05
C THR A 205 24.63 10.46 5.18
N ILE A 206 23.90 11.48 4.70
CA ILE A 206 24.43 12.59 3.89
C ILE A 206 25.06 13.69 4.77
N ALA A 207 24.51 13.95 5.96
CA ALA A 207 25.06 14.97 6.86
C ALA A 207 26.53 14.69 7.30
N PRO A 208 26.93 13.43 7.60
CA PRO A 208 28.33 13.12 7.87
C PRO A 208 29.25 13.29 6.66
N SER A 209 28.79 12.97 5.43
CA SER A 209 29.63 13.08 4.24
C SER A 209 29.92 14.52 3.86
N GLN A 210 28.95 15.43 4.02
CA GLN A 210 29.18 16.87 3.79
C GLN A 210 30.13 17.48 4.82
N LEU A 211 30.07 17.05 6.08
CA LEU A 211 31.02 17.48 7.11
C LEU A 211 32.45 16.97 6.88
N VAL A 212 32.60 15.83 6.20
CA VAL A 212 33.90 15.28 5.80
C VAL A 212 34.46 16.03 4.57
N GLU A 213 33.62 16.30 3.56
CA GLU A 213 34.02 17.12 2.39
C GLU A 213 34.40 18.55 2.80
N ASP A 214 33.65 19.18 3.70
CA ASP A 214 33.97 20.53 4.22
C ASP A 214 35.27 20.55 5.03
N LYS A 215 35.58 19.48 5.78
CA LYS A 215 36.85 19.37 6.50
C LYS A 215 38.04 19.13 5.58
N ILE A 216 37.84 18.42 4.47
CA ILE A 216 38.89 18.20 3.47
C ILE A 216 39.14 19.49 2.69
N SER A 217 38.09 20.17 2.24
CA SER A 217 38.16 21.48 1.56
C SER A 217 38.93 22.53 2.38
N LYS A 218 38.67 22.63 3.69
CA LYS A 218 39.37 23.55 4.59
C LYS A 218 40.81 23.17 4.95
N ARG A 219 41.29 21.98 4.54
CA ARG A 219 42.66 21.51 4.82
C ARG A 219 43.62 21.75 3.65
N TYR A 220 43.10 22.08 2.47
CA TYR A 220 43.85 22.36 1.25
C TYR A 220 43.81 23.86 0.85
N HIS A 221 43.27 24.71 1.71
CA HIS A 221 43.37 26.17 1.69
C HIS A 221 44.04 26.63 2.99
#